data_AF-A0A5B7D5P1-F1
#
_entry.id   AF-A0A5B7D5P1-F1
#
_cell.length_a   1.000
_cell.length_b   1.000
_cell.length_c   1.000
_cell.angle_alpha   90.00
_cell.angle_beta   90.00
_cell.angle_gamma   90.00
#
_symmetry.space_group_name_H-M   'P 1'
#
loop_
_entity.id
_entity.type
_entity.pdbx_description
1 polymer ?
#
loop_
_entity_poly.entity_id
_entity_poly.type
_entity_poly.pdbx_seq_one_letter_code
_entity_poly.pdbx_strand_id
1 'polypeptide(L)'
;MIGPTFACLIGYQFFNLRRGDRFWYENVDAGFSSSQLRALRSSSSLGRILCDNMDEKNERMPANIFQRPAQRGNPLVLCNHLTPLDLAPWKEYPIKEEVDCLYLGHTYTYGRPAHISPCLTCRCHDEGLLRCQPHLSGCQHPEHDEHCRVVC
;
A
#
# COMPACT_ATOMS: atom_id res chain seq x y z
N MET A 1 -34.28 -14.72 16.23
CA MET A 1 -33.26 -14.26 17.20
C MET A 1 -33.17 -15.29 18.32
N ILE A 2 -32.01 -15.42 18.96
CA ILE A 2 -31.69 -16.46 19.95
C ILE A 2 -31.94 -15.98 21.40
N GLY A 3 -32.16 -16.92 22.32
CA GLY A 3 -32.35 -16.63 23.74
C GLY A 3 -31.06 -16.22 24.49
N PRO A 4 -31.17 -15.72 25.73
CA PRO A 4 -30.07 -15.10 26.48
C PRO A 4 -28.89 -16.06 26.73
N THR A 5 -29.15 -17.33 27.04
CA THR A 5 -28.09 -18.32 27.25
C THR A 5 -27.25 -18.54 26.00
N PHE A 6 -27.90 -18.79 24.85
CA PHE A 6 -27.18 -18.96 23.59
C PHE A 6 -26.52 -17.66 23.11
N ALA A 7 -27.13 -16.51 23.36
CA ALA A 7 -26.52 -15.22 23.07
C ALA A 7 -25.20 -15.02 23.82
N CYS A 8 -25.16 -15.40 25.11
CA CYS A 8 -23.94 -15.38 25.92
C CYS A 8 -22.87 -16.32 25.35
N LEU A 9 -23.22 -17.59 25.11
CA LEU A 9 -22.28 -18.59 24.60
C LEU A 9 -21.70 -18.21 23.22
N ILE A 10 -22.57 -17.81 22.30
CA ILE A 10 -22.18 -17.39 20.95
C ILE A 10 -21.35 -16.11 21.01
N GLY A 11 -21.78 -15.11 21.80
CA GLY A 11 -21.05 -13.87 21.97
C GLY A 11 -19.64 -14.08 22.54
N TYR A 12 -19.51 -14.95 23.54
CA TYR A 12 -18.21 -15.30 24.12
C TYR A 12 -17.31 -16.01 23.11
N GLN A 13 -17.85 -16.93 22.33
CA GLN A 13 -17.10 -17.63 21.28
C GLN A 13 -16.60 -16.67 20.19
N PHE A 14 -17.46 -15.79 19.66
CA PHE A 14 -17.06 -14.82 18.65
C PHE A 14 -16.08 -13.78 19.17
N PHE A 15 -16.20 -13.37 20.44
CA PHE A 15 -15.24 -12.50 21.09
C PHE A 15 -13.84 -13.14 21.13
N ASN A 16 -13.75 -14.40 21.58
CA ASN A 16 -12.47 -15.11 21.66
C ASN A 16 -11.87 -15.36 20.27
N LEU A 17 -12.69 -15.69 19.26
CA LEU A 17 -12.23 -15.83 17.87
C LEU A 17 -11.62 -14.53 17.35
N ARG A 18 -12.29 -13.38 17.56
CA ARG A 18 -11.77 -12.08 17.12
C ARG A 18 -10.50 -11.67 17.85
N ARG A 19 -10.45 -11.82 19.18
CA ARG A 19 -9.33 -11.34 20.00
C ARG A 19 -8.12 -12.27 19.99
N GLY A 20 -8.34 -13.57 19.82
CA GLY A 20 -7.29 -14.59 19.77
C GLY A 20 -6.67 -14.77 18.38
N ASP A 21 -7.27 -14.22 17.33
CA ASP A 21 -6.76 -14.31 15.97
C ASP A 21 -5.75 -13.20 15.69
N ARG A 22 -4.48 -13.59 15.55
CA ARG A 22 -3.40 -12.67 15.17
C ARG A 22 -3.69 -11.98 13.84
N PHE A 23 -4.30 -12.68 12.90
CA PHE A 23 -4.60 -12.22 11.55
C PHE A 23 -6.01 -11.65 11.42
N TRP A 24 -6.69 -11.35 12.53
CA TRP A 24 -7.94 -10.61 12.47
C TRP A 24 -7.74 -9.35 11.64
N TYR A 25 -8.59 -9.18 10.62
CA TYR A 25 -8.34 -8.24 9.52
C TYR A 25 -8.22 -6.77 9.94
N GLU A 26 -8.69 -6.41 11.14
CA GLU A 26 -8.60 -5.06 11.72
C GLU A 26 -7.43 -4.87 12.69
N ASN A 27 -6.63 -5.90 12.97
CA ASN A 27 -5.47 -5.79 13.83
C ASN A 27 -4.41 -4.89 13.19
N VAL A 28 -3.75 -4.06 14.00
CA VAL A 28 -2.78 -3.07 13.51
C VAL A 28 -1.51 -3.72 12.96
N ASP A 29 -1.01 -4.79 13.59
CA ASP A 29 0.29 -5.36 13.26
C ASP A 29 0.27 -6.36 12.09
N ALA A 30 -0.85 -7.08 11.92
CA ALA A 30 -0.96 -8.18 10.96
C ALA A 30 -2.25 -8.15 10.11
N GLY A 31 -3.11 -7.15 10.31
CA GLY A 31 -4.31 -6.91 9.52
C GLY A 31 -4.08 -5.95 8.36
N PHE A 32 -5.16 -5.43 7.81
CA PHE A 32 -5.12 -4.53 6.67
C PHE A 32 -4.77 -3.09 7.07
N SER A 33 -4.18 -2.36 6.13
CA SER A 33 -3.91 -0.92 6.28
C SER A 33 -5.21 -0.11 6.38
N SER A 34 -5.14 1.14 6.86
CA SER A 34 -6.32 1.98 7.00
C SER A 34 -7.04 2.26 5.67
N SER A 35 -6.31 2.34 4.54
CA SER A 35 -6.91 2.50 3.21
C SER A 35 -7.61 1.23 2.74
N GLN A 36 -7.00 0.06 2.96
CA GLN A 36 -7.59 -1.25 2.66
C GLN A 36 -8.85 -1.50 3.50
N LEU A 37 -8.84 -1.18 4.80
CA LEU A 37 -10.02 -1.28 5.67
C LEU A 37 -11.16 -0.38 5.23
N ARG A 38 -10.85 0.84 4.74
CA ARG A 38 -11.86 1.75 4.21
C ARG A 38 -12.49 1.20 2.93
N ALA A 39 -11.69 0.61 2.04
CA ALA A 39 -12.19 -0.05 0.85
C ALA A 39 -13.13 -1.21 1.23
N LEU A 40 -12.69 -2.13 2.09
CA LEU A 40 -13.53 -3.23 2.58
C LEU A 40 -14.86 -2.72 3.15
N ARG A 41 -14.83 -1.82 4.13
CA ARG A 41 -16.06 -1.35 4.80
C ARG A 41 -17.04 -0.60 3.89
N SER A 42 -16.54 0.11 2.87
CA SER A 42 -17.40 0.92 1.99
C SER A 42 -17.99 0.14 0.83
N SER A 43 -17.39 -0.98 0.44
CA SER A 43 -17.73 -1.69 -0.80
C SER A 43 -17.99 -3.19 -0.63
N SER A 44 -17.57 -3.82 0.47
CA SER A 44 -17.85 -5.23 0.73
C SER A 44 -19.24 -5.40 1.36
N SER A 45 -20.25 -5.64 0.54
CA SER A 45 -21.55 -6.15 0.97
C SER A 45 -21.73 -7.57 0.44
N LEU A 46 -22.40 -8.45 1.20
CA LEU A 46 -22.65 -9.82 0.72
C LEU A 46 -23.53 -9.83 -0.53
N GLY A 47 -24.42 -8.85 -0.69
CA GLY A 47 -25.16 -8.66 -1.95
C GLY A 47 -24.24 -8.37 -3.15
N ARG A 48 -23.21 -7.53 -2.96
CA ARG A 48 -22.18 -7.28 -3.99
C ARG A 48 -21.39 -8.55 -4.31
N ILE A 49 -20.95 -9.28 -3.28
CA ILE A 49 -20.19 -10.53 -3.47
C ILE A 49 -20.99 -11.53 -4.29
N LEU A 50 -22.29 -11.70 -4.00
CA LEU A 50 -23.15 -12.57 -4.81
C LEU A 50 -23.23 -12.06 -6.26
N CYS A 51 -23.49 -10.76 -6.47
CA CYS A 51 -23.52 -10.16 -7.81
C CYS A 51 -22.23 -10.36 -8.63
N ASP A 52 -21.06 -10.36 -7.99
CA ASP A 52 -19.78 -10.59 -8.66
C ASP A 52 -19.58 -12.05 -9.11
N ASN A 53 -20.28 -13.00 -8.48
CA ASN A 53 -20.02 -14.43 -8.64
C ASN A 53 -21.21 -15.22 -9.23
N MET A 54 -22.28 -14.54 -9.65
CA MET A 54 -23.42 -15.15 -10.35
C MET A 54 -23.31 -14.94 -11.85
N ASP A 55 -23.85 -15.88 -12.63
CA ASP A 55 -23.76 -15.86 -14.09
C ASP A 55 -24.61 -14.74 -14.72
N GLU A 56 -25.76 -14.42 -14.12
CA GLU A 56 -26.69 -13.42 -14.63
C GLU A 56 -26.39 -12.00 -14.11
N LYS A 57 -25.71 -11.20 -14.94
CA LYS A 57 -25.35 -9.80 -14.62
C LYS A 57 -26.55 -8.85 -14.46
N ASN A 58 -27.73 -9.25 -14.91
CA ASN A 58 -28.96 -8.46 -14.86
C ASN A 58 -29.82 -8.75 -13.63
N GLU A 59 -29.33 -9.56 -12.70
CA GLU A 59 -30.03 -9.83 -11.45
C GLU A 59 -30.14 -8.60 -10.55
N ARG A 60 -31.15 -8.65 -9.68
CA ARG A 60 -31.41 -7.64 -8.67
C ARG A 60 -31.13 -8.19 -7.29
N MET A 61 -30.31 -7.48 -6.53
CA MET A 61 -29.88 -7.89 -5.19
C MET A 61 -29.96 -6.69 -4.24
N PRO A 62 -30.40 -6.86 -2.99
CA PRO A 62 -30.27 -5.82 -1.99
C PRO A 62 -28.81 -5.74 -1.51
N ALA A 63 -28.36 -4.56 -1.10
CA ALA A 63 -27.02 -4.42 -0.51
C ALA A 63 -26.88 -5.27 0.77
N ASN A 64 -27.91 -5.27 1.63
CA ASN A 64 -27.93 -6.10 2.85
C ASN A 64 -28.89 -7.28 2.70
N ILE A 65 -28.35 -8.45 2.34
CA ILE A 65 -29.17 -9.66 2.16
C ILE A 65 -29.72 -10.25 3.47
N PHE A 66 -29.19 -9.83 4.62
CA PHE A 66 -29.68 -10.28 5.92
C PHE A 66 -30.97 -9.55 6.34
N GLN A 67 -31.34 -8.48 5.63
CA GLN A 67 -32.59 -7.76 5.81
C GLN A 67 -33.54 -8.08 4.67
N ARG A 68 -34.85 -8.20 4.98
CA ARG A 68 -35.85 -8.36 3.94
C ARG A 68 -35.80 -7.18 2.96
N PRO A 69 -35.87 -7.43 1.64
CA PRO A 69 -35.95 -6.34 0.68
C PRO A 69 -37.14 -5.43 0.96
N ALA A 70 -36.92 -4.13 0.87
CA ALA A 70 -37.94 -3.12 1.11
C ALA A 70 -37.68 -1.90 0.22
N GLN A 71 -38.75 -1.27 -0.28
CA GLN A 71 -38.65 -0.09 -1.16
C GLN A 71 -37.82 1.04 -0.53
N ARG A 72 -37.86 1.18 0.80
CA ARG A 72 -37.07 2.14 1.56
C ARG A 72 -36.05 1.42 2.43
N GLY A 73 -34.80 1.87 2.39
CA GLY A 73 -33.70 1.38 3.23
C GLY A 73 -32.92 0.19 2.68
N ASN A 74 -33.59 -0.80 2.07
CA ASN A 74 -32.94 -1.98 1.49
C ASN A 74 -33.60 -2.46 0.17
N PRO A 75 -33.67 -1.62 -0.87
CA PRO A 75 -34.34 -1.96 -2.11
C PRO A 75 -33.57 -3.01 -2.91
N LEU A 76 -34.30 -3.75 -3.75
CA LEU A 76 -33.69 -4.56 -4.81
C LEU A 76 -33.18 -3.64 -5.92
N VAL A 77 -31.87 -3.60 -6.11
CA VAL A 77 -31.23 -2.83 -7.17
C VAL A 77 -30.52 -3.77 -8.14
N LEU A 78 -30.32 -3.33 -9.38
CA LEU A 78 -29.49 -4.07 -10.33
C LEU A 78 -28.08 -4.23 -9.78
N CYS A 79 -27.44 -5.36 -10.04
CA CYS A 79 -26.08 -5.65 -9.57
C CYS A 79 -25.04 -4.58 -9.96
N ASN A 80 -25.22 -3.89 -11.10
CA ASN A 80 -24.36 -2.79 -11.53
C ASN A 80 -24.48 -1.51 -10.68
N HIS A 81 -25.54 -1.37 -9.88
CA HIS A 81 -25.75 -0.25 -8.96
C HIS A 81 -25.13 -0.51 -7.57
N LEU A 82 -24.67 -1.74 -7.29
CA LEU A 82 -23.92 -2.04 -6.09
C LEU A 82 -22.44 -1.71 -6.32
N THR A 83 -21.87 -0.86 -5.46
CA THR A 83 -20.46 -0.44 -5.55
C THR A 83 -19.51 -1.66 -5.51
N PRO A 84 -18.66 -1.87 -6.52
CA PRO A 84 -17.68 -2.96 -6.52
C PRO A 84 -16.57 -2.72 -5.50
N LEU A 85 -15.86 -3.78 -5.11
CA LEU A 85 -14.71 -3.68 -4.21
C LEU A 85 -13.58 -2.87 -4.85
N ASP A 86 -13.16 -1.79 -4.18
CA ASP A 86 -11.99 -1.01 -4.60
C ASP A 86 -10.69 -1.73 -4.21
N LEU A 87 -10.00 -2.27 -5.21
CA LEU A 87 -8.71 -2.96 -5.04
C LEU A 87 -7.49 -2.04 -5.22
N ALA A 88 -7.69 -0.75 -5.51
CA ALA A 88 -6.58 0.19 -5.65
C ALA A 88 -5.62 0.22 -4.42
N PRO A 89 -6.09 0.09 -3.17
CA PRO A 89 -5.21 0.04 -1.99
C PRO A 89 -4.30 -1.19 -1.90
N TRP A 90 -4.49 -2.22 -2.73
CA TRP A 90 -3.61 -3.39 -2.82
C TRP A 90 -2.57 -3.27 -3.91
N LYS A 91 -2.53 -2.14 -4.63
CA LYS A 91 -1.51 -1.91 -5.64
C LYS A 91 -0.14 -1.81 -4.98
N GLU A 92 0.67 -2.83 -5.18
CA GLU A 92 2.09 -2.82 -4.84
C GLU A 92 2.86 -2.12 -5.95
N TYR A 93 3.76 -1.23 -5.56
CA TYR A 93 4.78 -0.74 -6.48
C TYR A 93 5.96 -1.70 -6.38
N PRO A 94 6.56 -2.11 -7.53
CA PRO A 94 7.82 -2.83 -7.46
C PRO A 94 8.75 -2.00 -6.57
N ILE A 95 9.36 -2.66 -5.59
CA ILE A 95 10.52 -2.10 -4.89
C ILE A 95 11.44 -1.73 -6.04
N LYS A 96 11.71 -0.42 -6.23
CA LYS A 96 12.78 -0.03 -7.15
C LYS A 96 13.98 -0.81 -6.66
N GLU A 97 14.45 -1.78 -7.45
CA GLU A 97 15.66 -2.51 -7.09
C GLU A 97 16.71 -1.42 -6.85
N GLU A 98 17.14 -1.29 -5.60
CA GLU A 98 18.25 -0.42 -5.25
C GLU A 98 19.49 -1.09 -5.85
N VAL A 99 19.67 -0.89 -7.16
CA VAL A 99 20.74 -1.52 -7.91
C VAL A 99 22.02 -0.76 -7.57
N ASP A 100 22.95 -1.45 -6.94
CA ASP A 100 24.30 -0.94 -6.77
C ASP A 100 24.97 -0.74 -8.13
N CYS A 101 25.68 0.36 -8.28
CA CYS A 101 26.37 0.70 -9.53
C CYS A 101 27.76 0.07 -9.54
N LEU A 102 28.15 -0.58 -10.65
CA LEU A 102 29.52 -1.06 -10.86
C LEU A 102 30.30 -0.06 -11.72
N TYR A 103 31.44 0.41 -11.22
CA TYR A 103 32.33 1.28 -11.97
C TYR A 103 33.79 0.98 -11.66
N LEU A 104 34.59 0.74 -12.71
CA LEU A 104 36.01 0.36 -12.61
C LEU A 104 36.30 -0.79 -11.63
N GLY A 105 35.40 -1.78 -11.54
CA GLY A 105 35.54 -2.92 -10.63
C GLY A 105 35.14 -2.65 -9.18
N HIS A 106 34.65 -1.45 -8.85
CA HIS A 106 34.11 -1.10 -7.53
C HIS A 106 32.59 -1.02 -7.55
N THR A 107 31.98 -1.47 -6.45
CA THR A 107 30.52 -1.44 -6.24
C THR A 107 30.15 -0.23 -5.39
N TYR A 108 29.19 0.57 -5.86
CA TYR A 108 28.70 1.77 -5.20
C TYR A 108 27.24 1.62 -4.82
N THR A 109 26.95 1.87 -3.55
CA THR A 109 25.60 1.68 -3.00
C THR A 109 24.61 2.71 -3.52
N TYR A 110 23.41 2.26 -3.89
CA TYR A 110 22.32 3.14 -4.33
C TYR A 110 22.10 4.30 -3.36
N GLY A 111 21.96 5.52 -3.89
CA GLY A 111 21.69 6.73 -3.11
C GLY A 111 22.83 7.26 -2.23
N ARG A 112 23.92 6.51 -2.03
CA ARG A 112 25.09 6.99 -1.26
C ARG A 112 26.06 7.78 -2.15
N PRO A 113 26.59 8.92 -1.66
CA PRO A 113 27.64 9.64 -2.36
C PRO A 113 28.94 8.85 -2.34
N ALA A 114 29.62 8.82 -3.48
CA ALA A 114 30.87 8.12 -3.72
C ALA A 114 31.94 9.11 -4.21
N HIS A 115 33.05 9.19 -3.49
CA HIS A 115 34.21 9.98 -3.91
C HIS A 115 35.08 9.13 -4.84
N ILE A 116 34.95 9.35 -6.15
CA ILE A 116 35.69 8.58 -7.17
C ILE A 116 37.11 9.14 -7.33
N SER A 117 37.27 10.44 -7.16
CA SER A 117 38.56 11.13 -7.14
C SER A 117 38.46 12.32 -6.18
N PRO A 118 39.58 13.00 -5.85
CA PRO A 118 39.57 14.22 -5.04
C PRO A 118 38.63 15.30 -5.60
N CYS A 119 38.29 15.24 -6.89
CA CYS A 119 37.48 16.22 -7.59
C CYS A 119 36.16 15.72 -8.17
N LEU A 120 35.79 14.47 -7.90
CA LEU A 120 34.59 13.88 -8.47
C LEU A 120 33.79 13.15 -7.39
N THR A 121 32.60 13.67 -7.09
CA THR A 121 31.63 13.02 -6.22
C THR A 121 30.45 12.55 -7.07
N CYS A 122 30.12 11.26 -6.96
CA CYS A 122 29.08 10.62 -7.75
C CYS A 122 27.99 10.03 -6.86
N ARG A 123 26.81 9.83 -7.43
CA ARG A 123 25.70 9.15 -6.76
C ARG A 123 25.16 8.07 -7.67
N CYS A 124 24.92 6.89 -7.11
CA CYS A 124 24.30 5.78 -7.82
C CYS A 124 22.78 5.97 -7.86
N HIS A 125 22.20 5.87 -9.06
CA HIS A 125 20.78 6.04 -9.33
C HIS A 125 20.11 4.73 -9.74
N ASP A 126 18.78 4.74 -9.84
CA ASP A 126 17.89 3.60 -10.09
C ASP A 126 18.06 2.97 -11.49
N GLU A 127 18.83 3.60 -12.36
CA GLU A 127 19.23 3.08 -13.67
C GLU A 127 20.55 2.29 -13.62
N GLY A 128 21.16 2.08 -12.43
CA GLY A 128 22.49 1.48 -12.28
C GLY A 128 23.63 2.37 -12.78
N LEU A 129 23.34 3.66 -12.98
CA LEU A 129 24.26 4.67 -13.50
C LEU A 129 24.77 5.60 -12.40
N LEU A 130 26.08 5.84 -12.37
CA LEU A 130 26.70 6.87 -11.54
C LEU A 130 26.51 8.24 -12.19
N ARG A 131 25.84 9.15 -11.48
CA ARG A 131 25.76 10.56 -11.87
C ARG A 131 26.75 11.37 -11.03
N CYS A 132 27.71 11.99 -11.69
CA CYS A 132 28.85 12.66 -11.06
C CYS A 132 28.76 14.17 -11.15
N GLN A 133 29.22 14.84 -10.10
CA GLN A 133 29.37 16.29 -10.06
C GLN A 133 30.79 16.66 -9.59
N PRO A 134 31.33 17.79 -10.08
CA PRO A 134 32.60 18.31 -9.59
C PRO A 134 32.52 18.54 -8.08
N HIS A 135 33.51 18.04 -7.36
CA HIS A 135 33.63 18.27 -5.93
C HIS A 135 34.84 19.17 -5.67
N LEU A 136 34.57 20.42 -5.30
CA LEU A 136 35.59 21.35 -4.87
C LEU A 136 35.61 21.34 -3.34
N SER A 137 36.70 20.85 -2.76
CA SER A 137 36.91 20.89 -1.31
C SER A 137 37.56 22.23 -0.93
N GLY A 138 36.99 22.92 0.06
CA GLY A 138 37.52 24.19 0.57
C GLY A 138 37.05 25.48 -0.13
N CYS A 139 36.08 25.41 -1.05
CA CYS A 139 35.57 26.59 -1.76
C CYS A 139 34.17 26.99 -1.24
N GLN A 140 34.07 28.12 -0.53
CA GLN A 140 32.78 28.69 -0.11
C GLN A 140 32.14 29.58 -1.20
N HIS A 141 32.95 30.19 -2.06
CA HIS A 141 32.49 31.04 -3.18
C HIS A 141 33.36 30.83 -4.44
N PRO A 142 32.99 29.87 -5.32
CA PRO A 142 33.83 29.48 -6.47
C PRO A 142 34.04 30.58 -7.52
N GLU A 143 33.24 31.65 -7.51
CA GLU A 143 33.38 32.78 -8.44
C GLU A 143 34.32 33.90 -7.94
N HIS A 144 34.72 33.88 -6.66
CA HIS A 144 35.44 34.98 -6.02
C HIS A 144 36.73 34.57 -5.28
N ASP A 145 37.02 33.28 -5.17
CA ASP A 145 38.15 32.79 -4.40
C ASP A 145 39.31 32.33 -5.31
N GLU A 146 40.28 33.23 -5.51
CA GLU A 146 41.54 32.96 -6.24
C GLU A 146 42.38 31.84 -5.59
N HIS A 147 42.08 31.49 -4.33
CA HIS A 147 42.75 30.46 -3.54
C HIS A 147 41.94 29.16 -3.45
N CYS A 148 40.98 28.90 -4.34
CA CYS A 148 40.58 27.53 -4.65
C CYS A 148 41.79 26.76 -5.19
N ARG A 149 42.69 26.34 -4.29
CA ARG A 149 43.75 25.36 -4.53
C ARG A 149 43.03 24.06 -4.70
N VAL A 150 42.73 23.80 -5.96
CA VAL A 150 42.25 22.54 -6.47
C VAL A 150 43.26 21.47 -6.04
N VAL A 151 43.05 20.82 -4.89
CA VAL A 151 43.63 19.50 -4.65
C VAL A 151 42.72 18.51 -5.39
N CYS A 152 42.71 18.65 -6.71
CA CYS A 152 42.68 17.52 -7.63
C CYS A 152 44.14 17.04 -7.73
#